data_AF-A0A423WUB5-F1
#
_entry.id   AF-A0A423WUB5-F1
#
_cell.length_a   1.000
_cell.length_b   1.000
_cell.length_c   1.000
_cell.angle_alpha   90.00
_cell.angle_beta   90.00
_cell.angle_gamma   90.00
#
_symmetry.space_group_name_H-M   'P 1'
#
loop_
_entity.id
_entity.type
_entity.pdbx_description
1 polymer ?
#
loop_
_entity_poly.entity_id
_entity_poly.type
_entity_poly.pdbx_seq_one_letter_code
_entity_poly.pdbx_strand_id
1 'polypeptide(L)'
;MTTDWGPYATIPSPAHIERARAGDALDEAHQYAFKWAVQNVLHTDRAKITFAQIIEGLPLADVALNTRAHSFHEAVINHKSLNPEALRKAKTLRARD
;
A
#
# COMPACT_ATOMS: atom_id res chain seq x y z
N MET A 1 29.22 10.50 -32.20
CA MET A 1 29.35 10.91 -30.79
C MET A 1 28.91 9.73 -29.94
N THR A 2 29.86 9.04 -29.33
CA THR A 2 29.62 7.87 -28.47
C THR A 2 29.44 8.36 -27.05
N THR A 3 28.22 8.30 -26.52
CA THR A 3 27.94 8.64 -25.13
C THR A 3 28.45 7.50 -24.25
N ASP A 4 29.51 7.77 -23.50
CA ASP A 4 30.06 6.88 -22.47
C ASP A 4 29.12 6.88 -21.27
N TRP A 5 28.32 5.82 -21.14
CA TRP A 5 27.46 5.59 -19.99
C TRP A 5 28.32 4.92 -18.92
N GLY A 6 28.74 5.70 -17.92
CA GLY A 6 29.50 5.21 -16.77
C GLY A 6 28.80 4.06 -16.01
N PRO A 7 29.32 3.64 -14.83
CA PRO A 7 28.98 2.37 -14.17
C PRO A 7 27.51 2.22 -13.69
N TYR A 8 26.63 3.15 -14.02
CA TYR A 8 25.20 3.16 -13.74
C TYR A 8 24.34 3.20 -15.01
N ALA A 9 24.83 2.62 -16.11
CA ALA A 9 23.99 2.34 -17.27
C ALA A 9 22.87 1.38 -16.87
N THR A 10 21.69 1.91 -16.59
CA THR A 10 20.50 1.09 -16.32
C THR A 10 19.86 0.69 -17.64
N ILE A 11 19.37 -0.54 -17.71
CA ILE A 11 18.57 -1.01 -18.85
C ILE A 11 17.25 -0.23 -18.80
N PRO A 12 16.80 0.41 -19.90
CA PRO A 12 15.51 1.07 -19.93
C PRO A 12 14.41 0.06 -19.58
N SER A 13 13.45 0.49 -18.76
CA SER A 13 12.31 -0.37 -18.40
C SER A 13 11.64 -0.92 -19.66
N PRO A 14 11.34 -2.24 -19.71
CA PRO A 14 10.71 -2.83 -20.88
C PRO A 14 9.36 -2.17 -21.17
N ALA A 15 9.01 -2.06 -22.46
CA ALA A 15 7.76 -1.44 -22.91
C ALA A 15 6.51 -2.18 -22.41
N HIS A 16 6.67 -3.46 -22.03
CA HIS A 16 5.65 -4.29 -21.44
C HIS A 16 6.25 -5.16 -20.35
N ILE A 17 5.53 -5.29 -19.23
CA ILE A 17 5.83 -6.26 -18.18
C ILE A 17 4.73 -7.30 -18.26
N GLU A 18 5.09 -8.54 -18.62
CA GLU A 18 4.16 -9.66 -18.49
C GLU A 18 3.73 -9.76 -17.02
N ARG A 19 2.43 -9.70 -16.78
CA ARG A 19 1.87 -9.85 -15.44
C ARG A 19 1.62 -11.32 -15.19
N ALA A 20 2.39 -11.91 -14.29
CA ALA A 20 2.13 -13.22 -13.71
C ALA A 20 1.73 -13.09 -12.24
N ARG A 21 1.04 -14.09 -11.69
CA ARG A 21 0.85 -14.14 -10.24
C ARG A 21 2.20 -14.43 -9.61
N ALA A 22 2.46 -13.88 -8.43
CA ALA A 22 3.72 -14.13 -7.71
C ALA A 22 3.98 -15.64 -7.49
N GLY A 23 2.93 -16.45 -7.30
CA GLY A 23 3.07 -17.91 -7.18
C GLY A 23 3.42 -18.63 -8.47
N ASP A 24 3.17 -18.02 -9.63
CA ASP A 24 3.50 -18.59 -10.94
C ASP A 24 4.92 -18.15 -11.40
N ALA A 25 5.43 -17.06 -10.83
CA ALA A 25 6.68 -16.41 -11.25
C ALA A 25 7.86 -16.58 -10.28
N LEU A 26 7.58 -16.92 -9.02
CA LEU A 26 8.60 -17.09 -7.98
C LEU A 26 8.78 -18.55 -7.63
N ASP A 27 10.03 -18.97 -7.44
CA ASP A 27 10.29 -20.25 -6.76
C ASP A 27 9.84 -20.21 -5.30
N GLU A 28 9.89 -21.36 -4.64
CA GLU A 28 9.39 -21.52 -3.26
C GLU A 28 10.07 -20.57 -2.27
N ALA A 29 11.39 -20.38 -2.38
CA ALA A 29 12.15 -19.53 -1.46
C ALA A 29 11.77 -18.05 -1.62
N HIS A 30 11.69 -17.58 -2.86
CA HIS A 30 11.28 -16.21 -3.15
C HIS A 30 9.80 -15.98 -2.81
N GLN A 31 8.94 -16.97 -3.05
CA GLN A 31 7.53 -16.89 -2.68
C GLN A 31 7.35 -16.81 -1.16
N TYR A 32 8.14 -17.57 -0.39
CA TYR A 32 8.15 -17.50 1.07
C TYR A 32 8.58 -16.09 1.54
N ALA A 33 9.71 -15.59 1.05
CA ALA A 33 10.21 -14.26 1.40
C ALA A 33 9.20 -13.15 1.05
N PHE A 34 8.56 -13.25 -0.12
CA PHE A 34 7.52 -12.33 -0.56
C PHE A 34 6.30 -12.34 0.36
N LYS A 35 5.76 -13.53 0.67
CA LYS A 35 4.60 -13.68 1.58
C LYS A 35 4.91 -13.11 2.95
N TRP A 36 6.09 -13.40 3.49
CA TRP A 36 6.53 -12.90 4.78
C TRP A 36 6.65 -11.36 4.80
N ALA A 37 7.21 -10.77 3.75
CA ALA A 37 7.29 -9.31 3.61
C ALA A 37 5.90 -8.66 3.56
N VAL A 38 4.95 -9.25 2.80
CA VAL A 38 3.56 -8.77 2.74
C VAL A 38 2.91 -8.86 4.12
N GLN A 39 3.05 -9.97 4.83
CA GLN A 39 2.52 -10.13 6.19
C GLN A 39 3.08 -9.08 7.16
N ASN A 40 4.39 -8.81 7.10
CA ASN A 40 5.02 -7.78 7.92
C ASN A 40 4.41 -6.39 7.67
N VAL A 41 4.17 -6.03 6.41
CA VAL A 41 3.50 -4.76 6.05
C VAL A 41 2.06 -4.72 6.57
N LEU A 42 1.30 -5.80 6.39
CA LEU A 42 -0.09 -5.90 6.83
C LEU A 42 -0.25 -5.88 8.36
N HIS A 43 0.78 -6.30 9.11
CA HIS A 43 0.82 -6.22 10.57
C HIS A 43 1.13 -4.84 11.15
N THR A 44 1.44 -3.85 10.31
CA THR A 44 1.69 -2.48 10.77
C THR A 44 0.41 -1.76 11.21
N ASP A 45 0.55 -0.79 12.11
CA ASP A 45 -0.56 0.09 12.48
C ASP A 45 -1.08 0.91 11.30
N ARG A 46 -0.21 1.22 10.34
CA ARG A 46 -0.59 1.93 9.11
C ARG A 46 -1.57 1.12 8.26
N ALA A 47 -1.33 -0.19 8.10
CA ALA A 47 -2.26 -1.08 7.42
C ALA A 47 -3.61 -1.15 8.15
N LYS A 48 -3.59 -1.33 9.48
CA LYS A 48 -4.79 -1.33 10.33
C LYS A 48 -5.62 -0.05 10.19
N ILE A 49 -4.98 1.11 10.26
CA ILE A 49 -5.62 2.43 10.11
C ILE A 49 -6.23 2.57 8.70
N THR A 50 -5.48 2.18 7.67
CA THR A 50 -5.94 2.20 6.28
C THR A 50 -7.19 1.32 6.09
N PHE A 51 -7.19 0.10 6.64
CA PHE A 51 -8.37 -0.77 6.59
C PHE A 51 -9.58 -0.16 7.32
N ALA A 52 -9.37 0.46 8.47
CA ALA A 52 -10.45 1.15 9.17
C ALA A 52 -11.02 2.31 8.34
N GLN A 53 -10.18 3.12 7.68
CA GLN A 53 -10.63 4.18 6.76
C GLN A 53 -11.43 3.62 5.58
N ILE A 54 -11.02 2.48 5.01
CA ILE A 54 -11.75 1.81 3.92
C ILE A 54 -13.13 1.32 4.38
N ILE A 55 -13.20 0.70 5.57
CA ILE A 55 -14.46 0.21 6.15
C ILE A 55 -15.41 1.37 6.46
N GLU A 56 -14.87 2.46 6.99
CA GLU A 56 -15.62 3.69 7.29
C GLU A 56 -16.01 4.48 6.03
N GLY A 57 -15.28 4.27 4.93
CA GLY A 57 -15.51 4.97 3.66
C GLY A 57 -15.02 6.43 3.66
N LEU A 58 -14.28 6.85 4.69
CA LEU A 58 -13.81 8.23 4.85
C LEU A 58 -12.35 8.26 5.30
N PRO A 59 -11.46 8.96 4.58
CA PRO A 59 -10.08 9.08 5.02
C PRO A 59 -9.96 10.06 6.18
N LEU A 60 -8.99 9.84 7.06
CA LEU A 60 -8.60 10.85 8.03
C LEU A 60 -8.07 12.10 7.32
N ALA A 61 -8.30 13.26 7.91
CA ALA A 61 -7.89 14.55 7.36
C ALA A 61 -6.36 14.60 7.14
N ASP A 62 -5.56 14.05 8.06
CA ASP A 62 -4.11 14.00 7.92
C ASP A 62 -3.64 13.13 6.74
N VAL A 63 -4.38 12.07 6.41
CA VAL A 63 -4.13 11.24 5.23
C VAL A 63 -4.55 11.99 3.96
N ALA A 64 -5.74 12.58 3.93
CA ALA A 64 -6.28 13.25 2.76
C ALA A 64 -5.54 14.56 2.42
N LEU A 65 -5.22 15.39 3.40
CA LEU A 65 -4.57 16.68 3.17
C LEU A 65 -3.10 16.54 2.73
N ASN A 66 -2.51 15.37 2.94
CA ASN A 66 -1.18 15.04 2.40
C ASN A 66 -1.20 14.67 0.91
N THR A 67 -2.37 14.47 0.31
CA THR A 67 -2.50 14.30 -1.14
C THR A 67 -2.49 15.67 -1.84
N ARG A 68 -1.54 15.86 -2.78
CA ARG A 68 -1.42 17.12 -3.53
C ARG A 68 -2.60 17.29 -4.50
N ALA A 69 -2.96 18.55 -4.76
CA ALA A 69 -3.82 18.97 -5.88
C ALA A 69 -5.29 18.49 -5.84
N HIS A 70 -5.85 18.21 -4.66
CA HIS A 70 -7.27 17.87 -4.51
C HIS A 70 -8.01 18.90 -3.64
N SER A 71 -9.20 19.31 -4.09
CA SER A 71 -10.18 19.98 -3.25
C SER A 71 -10.97 18.91 -2.50
N PHE A 72 -11.10 19.06 -1.18
CA PHE A 72 -11.79 18.09 -0.33
C PHE A 72 -13.10 18.65 0.21
N HIS A 73 -14.10 17.77 0.36
CA HIS A 73 -15.32 18.09 1.08
C HIS A 73 -15.04 18.34 2.56
N GLU A 74 -15.85 19.18 3.19
CA GLU A 74 -15.73 19.51 4.62
C GLU A 74 -15.74 18.26 5.53
N ALA A 75 -16.54 17.25 5.17
CA ALA A 75 -16.58 15.97 5.87
C ALA A 75 -15.20 15.31 5.97
N VAL A 76 -14.35 15.42 4.95
CA VAL A 76 -12.98 14.88 4.94
C VAL A 76 -12.06 15.76 5.78
N ILE A 77 -12.16 17.08 5.65
CA ILE A 77 -11.30 18.04 6.35
C ILE A 77 -11.49 17.93 7.88
N ASN A 78 -12.72 17.69 8.32
CA ASN A 78 -13.07 17.59 9.74
C ASN A 78 -12.95 16.18 10.32
N HIS A 79 -12.64 15.17 9.52
CA HIS A 79 -12.54 13.78 9.97
C HIS A 79 -11.20 13.51 10.66
N LYS A 80 -11.17 13.65 11.98
CA LYS A 80 -9.94 13.57 12.81
C LYS A 80 -9.75 12.24 13.53
N SER A 81 -10.79 11.41 13.62
CA SER A 81 -10.72 10.15 14.35
C SER A 81 -11.61 9.10 13.70
N LEU A 82 -11.11 7.89 13.62
CA LEU A 82 -11.83 6.75 13.05
C LEU A 82 -12.98 6.31 13.94
N ASN A 83 -14.04 5.82 13.30
CA ASN A 83 -15.13 5.14 13.96
C ASN A 83 -14.61 3.93 14.78
N PRO A 84 -14.95 3.80 16.09
CA PRO A 84 -14.50 2.68 16.93
C PRO A 84 -14.88 1.30 16.39
N GLU A 85 -16.04 1.17 15.73
CA GLU A 85 -16.49 -0.08 15.11
C GLU A 85 -15.64 -0.42 13.88
N ALA A 86 -15.29 0.57 13.05
CA ALA A 86 -14.39 0.37 11.92
C ALA A 86 -13.01 -0.12 12.39
N LEU A 87 -12.47 0.48 13.45
CA LEU A 87 -11.24 0.02 14.11
C LEU A 87 -11.36 -1.40 14.65
N ARG A 88 -12.50 -1.76 15.26
CA ARG A 88 -12.75 -3.12 15.76
C ARG A 88 -12.76 -4.13 14.61
N LYS A 89 -13.46 -3.83 13.51
CA LYS A 89 -13.50 -4.68 12.31
C LYS A 89 -12.12 -4.85 11.68
N ALA A 90 -11.34 -3.78 11.57
CA ALA A 90 -9.96 -3.84 11.08
C ALA A 90 -9.05 -4.73 11.95
N LYS A 91 -9.20 -4.69 13.28
CA LYS A 91 -8.50 -5.60 14.20
C LYS A 91 -8.92 -7.05 14.00
N THR A 92 -10.21 -7.31 13.80
CA THR A 92 -10.71 -8.67 13.52
C THR A 92 -10.18 -9.20 12.19
N LEU A 93 -10.06 -8.37 11.16
CA LEU A 93 -9.47 -8.76 9.88
C LEU A 93 -8.01 -9.20 10.08
N ARG A 94 -7.21 -8.39 10.77
CA ARG A 94 -5.81 -8.71 11.09
C ARG A 94 -5.65 -10.02 11.87
N ALA A 95 -6.58 -10.35 12.76
CA ALA A 95 -6.50 -11.56 13.58
C ALA A 95 -6.89 -12.85 12.83
N ARG A 96 -7.33 -12.76 11.57
CA ARG A 96 -7.79 -13.88 10.74
C ARG A 96 -6.77 -14.32 9.68
N ASP A 97 -5.67 -13.60 9.55
CA ASP A 97 -4.53 -13.90 8.66
C ASP A 97 -3.39 -14.59 9.43
#